data_AF-A0A246JQ84-F1
#
_entry.id   AF-A0A246JQ84-F1
#
_cell.length_a   1.000
_cell.length_b   1.000
_cell.length_c   1.000
_cell.angle_alpha   90.00
_cell.angle_beta   90.00
_cell.angle_gamma   90.00
#
_symmetry.space_group_name_H-M   'P 1'
#
loop_
_entity.id
_entity.type
_entity.pdbx_description
1 polymer ?
#
loop_
_entity_poly.entity_id
_entity_poly.type
_entity_poly.pdbx_seq_one_letter_code
_entity_poly.pdbx_strand_id
1 'polypeptide(L)'
;MALGRAVTPDNWTSISDSIRQRSKISFLKECPRFTGLAQPIAMQDDTGKSAAPSLAEIERLLSPALFVLPDRPAVVLPITQAYAEELFEGSSQPLLLAKREALLHSVRGYIGGPNTFSIIREGAIAVFYESSTGGGRSAATAIARINRRYLMDKASASQYAATKGVLDTRVIQGMGVGPQVCVSEFEDLMLFRKPVSLAALRGIGCADGANFVTARAISTDHLLAIVKAGEPNDSL
;
A
#
# COMPACT_ATOMS: atom_id res chain seq x y z
N MET A 1 11.61 0.32 -16.36
CA MET A 1 10.66 -0.72 -16.83
C MET A 1 9.58 -0.82 -15.78
N ALA A 2 8.31 -0.63 -16.12
CA ALA A 2 7.22 -0.80 -15.15
C ALA A 2 6.88 -2.29 -14.98
N LEU A 3 6.74 -2.75 -13.74
CA LEU A 3 6.34 -4.13 -13.43
C LEU A 3 4.82 -4.26 -13.30
N GLY A 4 4.15 -3.28 -12.68
CA GLY A 4 2.68 -3.19 -12.62
C GLY A 4 1.99 -4.26 -11.76
N ARG A 5 2.72 -4.92 -10.86
CA ARG A 5 2.19 -6.04 -10.05
C ARG A 5 2.92 -6.19 -8.73
N ALA A 6 2.24 -6.81 -7.77
CA ALA A 6 2.86 -7.23 -6.52
C ALA A 6 3.81 -8.41 -6.75
N VAL A 7 4.99 -8.35 -6.13
CA VAL A 7 5.98 -9.44 -6.07
C VAL A 7 5.79 -10.19 -4.76
N THR A 8 5.56 -11.49 -4.82
CA THR A 8 5.33 -12.37 -3.67
C THR A 8 6.31 -13.56 -3.74
N PRO A 9 6.48 -14.34 -2.66
CA PRO A 9 7.23 -15.60 -2.72
C PRO A 9 6.72 -16.54 -3.81
N ASP A 10 5.38 -16.66 -3.94
CA ASP A 10 4.72 -17.53 -4.93
C ASP A 10 5.06 -17.16 -6.39
N ASN A 11 5.29 -15.88 -6.68
CA ASN A 11 5.54 -15.41 -8.04
C ASN A 11 6.97 -14.92 -8.29
N TRP A 12 7.86 -15.01 -7.29
CA TRP A 12 9.23 -14.51 -7.31
C TRP A 12 10.01 -14.98 -8.54
N THR A 13 10.04 -16.30 -8.76
CA THR A 13 10.79 -16.91 -9.88
C THR A 13 10.23 -16.47 -11.22
N SER A 14 8.90 -16.50 -11.39
CA SER A 14 8.24 -16.09 -12.64
C SER A 14 8.49 -14.61 -12.96
N ILE A 15 8.49 -13.74 -11.94
CA ILE A 15 8.82 -12.33 -12.10
C ILE A 15 10.31 -12.16 -12.42
N SER A 16 11.20 -12.87 -11.74
CA SER A 16 12.64 -12.86 -12.02
C SER A 16 12.93 -13.24 -13.48
N ASP A 17 12.29 -14.29 -13.99
CA ASP A 17 12.41 -14.72 -15.38
C ASP A 17 11.87 -13.67 -16.36
N SER A 18 10.73 -13.05 -16.03
CA SER A 18 10.15 -11.97 -16.83
C SER A 18 11.05 -10.74 -16.91
N ILE A 19 11.71 -10.38 -15.80
CA ILE A 19 12.70 -9.30 -15.76
C ILE A 19 13.91 -9.69 -16.60
N ARG A 20 14.44 -10.91 -16.44
CA ARG A 20 15.59 -11.42 -17.19
C ARG A 20 15.38 -11.37 -18.69
N GLN A 21 14.19 -11.76 -19.16
CA GLN A 21 13.85 -11.70 -20.59
C GLN A 21 13.89 -10.28 -21.15
N ARG A 22 13.53 -9.27 -20.34
CA ARG A 22 13.41 -7.86 -20.77
C ARG A 22 14.66 -7.02 -20.54
N SER A 23 15.42 -7.29 -19.48
CA SER A 23 16.55 -6.45 -19.05
C SER A 23 17.89 -7.18 -18.98
N LYS A 24 17.93 -8.49 -19.23
CA LYS A 24 19.10 -9.36 -19.00
C LYS A 24 19.58 -9.43 -17.55
N ILE A 25 18.79 -8.91 -16.61
CA ILE A 25 19.05 -8.96 -15.16
C ILE A 25 18.02 -9.88 -14.50
N SER A 26 18.43 -10.67 -13.52
CA SER A 26 17.56 -11.56 -12.75
C SER A 26 17.76 -11.39 -11.26
N PHE A 27 16.74 -11.65 -10.46
CA PHE A 27 16.89 -11.84 -9.02
C PHE A 27 17.55 -13.20 -8.73
N LEU A 28 18.25 -13.31 -7.60
CA LEU A 28 18.67 -14.63 -7.10
C LEU A 28 17.46 -15.51 -6.77
N LYS A 29 17.68 -16.84 -6.77
CA LYS A 29 16.61 -17.85 -6.80
C LYS A 29 15.63 -17.78 -5.62
N GLU A 30 16.10 -17.40 -4.44
CA GLU A 30 15.27 -17.39 -3.23
C GLU A 30 14.73 -16.00 -2.93
N CYS A 31 13.43 -15.93 -2.63
CA CYS A 31 12.78 -14.70 -2.19
C CYS A 31 13.29 -14.34 -0.79
N PRO A 32 13.91 -13.16 -0.59
CA PRO A 32 14.49 -12.80 0.70
C PRO A 32 13.41 -12.44 1.72
N ARG A 33 13.69 -12.69 3.01
CA ARG A 33 12.90 -12.17 4.14
C ARG A 33 13.13 -10.66 4.28
N PHE A 34 12.09 -9.93 4.66
CA PHE A 34 12.16 -8.49 4.87
C PHE A 34 12.88 -8.14 6.17
N THR A 35 13.88 -7.28 6.06
CA THR A 35 14.67 -6.72 7.18
C THR A 35 14.64 -5.18 7.19
N GLY A 36 14.22 -4.55 6.08
CA GLY A 36 14.09 -3.10 5.96
C GLY A 36 14.12 -2.65 4.50
N LEU A 37 13.79 -1.38 4.26
CA LEU A 37 13.80 -0.80 2.90
C LEU A 37 15.20 -0.65 2.31
N ALA A 38 16.22 -0.47 3.16
CA ALA A 38 17.62 -0.41 2.76
C ALA A 38 18.24 -1.79 2.49
N GLN A 39 17.48 -2.88 2.69
CA GLN A 39 18.03 -4.22 2.51
C GLN A 39 18.45 -4.43 1.04
N PRO A 40 19.63 -5.03 0.79
CA PRO A 40 20.06 -5.33 -0.56
C PRO A 40 19.19 -6.45 -1.15
N ILE A 41 18.78 -6.28 -2.40
CA ILE A 41 18.16 -7.35 -3.18
C ILE A 41 19.18 -7.80 -4.22
N ALA A 42 19.67 -9.02 -4.05
CA ALA A 42 20.70 -9.56 -4.91
C ALA A 42 20.18 -9.83 -6.33
N MET A 43 20.87 -9.26 -7.30
CA MET A 43 20.59 -9.37 -8.73
C MET A 43 21.85 -9.79 -9.48
N GLN A 44 21.68 -10.48 -10.60
CA GLN A 44 22.77 -10.88 -11.48
C GLN A 44 22.37 -10.68 -12.94
N ASP A 45 23.30 -10.16 -13.74
CA ASP A 45 23.15 -10.10 -15.20
C ASP A 45 23.60 -11.40 -15.90
N ASP A 46 23.39 -11.50 -17.21
CA ASP A 46 23.77 -12.67 -18.01
C ASP A 46 25.28 -12.84 -18.20
N THR A 47 26.07 -11.81 -17.89
CA THR A 47 27.54 -11.86 -17.85
C THR A 47 28.09 -12.36 -16.51
N GLY A 48 27.21 -12.56 -15.52
CA GLY A 48 27.57 -13.00 -14.17
C GLY A 48 27.89 -11.86 -13.21
N LYS A 49 27.83 -10.59 -13.66
CA LYS A 49 28.06 -9.43 -12.80
C LYS A 49 26.88 -9.28 -11.84
N SER A 50 27.21 -9.15 -10.56
CA SER A 50 26.24 -9.01 -9.49
C SER A 50 26.02 -7.55 -9.13
N ALA A 51 24.79 -7.20 -8.82
CA ALA A 51 24.39 -5.93 -8.24
C ALA A 51 23.47 -6.18 -7.05
N ALA A 52 23.45 -5.26 -6.10
CA ALA A 52 22.65 -5.39 -4.88
C ALA A 52 22.00 -4.04 -4.51
N PRO A 53 21.17 -3.45 -5.38
CA PRO A 53 20.42 -2.25 -5.02
C PRO A 53 19.50 -2.53 -3.83
N SER A 54 19.17 -1.49 -3.08
CA SER A 54 18.24 -1.61 -1.96
C SER A 54 16.82 -1.95 -2.44
N LEU A 55 16.02 -2.55 -1.57
CA LEU A 55 14.61 -2.85 -1.86
C LEU A 55 13.85 -1.61 -2.33
N ALA A 56 14.04 -0.47 -1.65
CA ALA A 56 13.42 0.80 -2.05
C ALA A 56 13.83 1.25 -3.46
N GLU A 57 15.11 1.09 -3.83
CA GLU A 57 15.57 1.40 -5.18
C GLU A 57 14.94 0.48 -6.22
N ILE A 58 14.80 -0.82 -5.93
CA ILE A 58 14.13 -1.75 -6.86
C ILE A 58 12.65 -1.42 -7.00
N GLU A 59 11.93 -1.18 -5.91
CA GLU A 59 10.52 -0.80 -5.94
C GLU A 59 10.32 0.46 -6.80
N ARG A 60 11.21 1.44 -6.65
CA ARG A 60 11.22 2.66 -7.46
C ARG A 60 11.56 2.39 -8.93
N LEU A 61 12.57 1.58 -9.23
CA LEU A 61 13.02 1.28 -10.60
C LEU A 61 11.99 0.46 -11.40
N LEU A 62 11.22 -0.36 -10.69
CA LEU A 62 10.18 -1.22 -11.24
C LEU A 62 8.78 -0.63 -11.09
N SER A 63 8.68 0.61 -10.56
CA SER A 63 7.42 1.23 -10.19
C SER A 63 6.43 1.29 -11.37
N PRO A 64 5.13 1.04 -11.12
CA PRO A 64 4.57 0.58 -9.84
C PRO A 64 4.92 -0.88 -9.56
N ALA A 65 5.55 -1.12 -8.42
CA ALA A 65 5.96 -2.44 -7.95
C ALA A 65 5.93 -2.47 -6.42
N LEU A 66 5.35 -3.53 -5.86
CA LEU A 66 5.24 -3.68 -4.42
C LEU A 66 5.67 -5.08 -4.03
N PHE A 67 6.73 -5.18 -3.23
CA PHE A 67 7.36 -6.44 -2.86
C PHE A 67 6.79 -6.94 -1.53
N VAL A 68 5.85 -7.85 -1.60
CA VAL A 68 5.20 -8.53 -0.48
C VAL A 68 6.12 -9.66 0.01
N LEU A 69 7.26 -9.29 0.58
CA LEU A 69 8.26 -10.23 1.08
C LEU A 69 7.81 -10.88 2.40
N PRO A 70 8.30 -12.09 2.74
CA PRO A 70 8.12 -12.67 4.06
C PRO A 70 8.58 -11.71 5.16
N ASP A 71 7.89 -11.70 6.30
CA ASP A 71 8.15 -10.83 7.46
C ASP A 71 7.96 -9.32 7.19
N ARG A 72 7.55 -8.90 5.99
CA ARG A 72 7.24 -7.48 5.74
C ARG A 72 6.00 -7.09 6.54
N PRO A 73 6.07 -6.05 7.40
CA PRO A 73 4.94 -5.63 8.21
C PRO A 73 3.77 -5.20 7.34
N ALA A 74 2.55 -5.46 7.80
CA ALA A 74 1.34 -4.98 7.15
C ALA A 74 0.27 -4.54 8.13
N VAL A 75 -0.58 -3.65 7.64
CA VAL A 75 -1.65 -3.01 8.40
C VAL A 75 -2.89 -2.90 7.53
N VAL A 76 -4.05 -3.24 8.08
CA VAL A 76 -5.35 -2.93 7.47
C VAL A 76 -5.76 -1.53 7.92
N LEU A 77 -6.05 -0.65 6.96
CA LEU A 77 -6.50 0.72 7.18
C LEU A 77 -7.96 0.84 6.74
N PRO A 78 -8.89 1.10 7.68
CA PRO A 78 -10.28 1.30 7.31
C PRO A 78 -10.49 2.67 6.68
N ILE A 79 -11.30 2.67 5.63
CA ILE A 79 -11.77 3.85 4.89
C ILE A 79 -13.26 3.73 4.59
N THR A 80 -13.95 4.85 4.41
CA THR A 80 -15.31 4.88 3.84
C THR A 80 -15.23 4.84 2.32
N GLN A 81 -16.35 4.60 1.64
CA GLN A 81 -16.39 4.67 0.18
C GLN A 81 -15.96 6.05 -0.35
N ALA A 82 -16.55 7.14 0.18
CA ALA A 82 -16.19 8.49 -0.22
C ALA A 82 -14.69 8.79 0.00
N TYR A 83 -14.13 8.29 1.10
CA TYR A 83 -12.70 8.43 1.35
C TYR A 83 -11.87 7.62 0.34
N ALA A 84 -12.29 6.40 -0.02
CA ALA A 84 -11.62 5.59 -1.04
C ALA A 84 -11.60 6.30 -2.41
N GLU A 85 -12.73 6.90 -2.82
CA GLU A 85 -12.86 7.66 -4.07
C GLU A 85 -11.87 8.83 -4.11
N GLU A 86 -11.84 9.66 -3.07
CA GLU A 86 -10.88 10.77 -2.93
C GLU A 86 -9.43 10.28 -2.92
N LEU A 87 -9.18 9.21 -2.15
CA LEU A 87 -7.84 8.69 -1.93
C LEU A 87 -7.27 7.95 -3.14
N PHE A 88 -8.08 7.35 -4.00
CA PHE A 88 -7.62 6.51 -5.13
C PHE A 88 -7.80 7.19 -6.49
N GLU A 89 -8.87 7.94 -6.71
CA GLU A 89 -9.15 8.57 -8.02
C GLU A 89 -8.46 9.93 -8.16
N GLY A 90 -7.96 10.47 -7.05
CA GLY A 90 -7.34 11.79 -7.00
C GLY A 90 -8.42 12.87 -7.01
N SER A 91 -8.33 13.80 -6.06
CA SER A 91 -9.15 15.00 -6.01
C SER A 91 -9.32 15.59 -7.42
N SER A 92 -10.57 15.72 -7.88
CA SER A 92 -10.94 16.22 -9.21
C SER A 92 -10.58 17.70 -9.40
N GLN A 93 -9.30 18.03 -9.49
CA GLN A 93 -8.82 19.25 -10.13
C GLN A 93 -8.03 18.87 -11.38
N PRO A 94 -8.61 19.04 -12.58
CA PRO A 94 -7.96 18.69 -13.82
C PRO A 94 -6.95 19.77 -14.20
N LEU A 95 -5.70 19.63 -13.78
CA LEU A 95 -4.59 20.22 -14.55
C LEU A 95 -4.33 19.28 -15.75
N LEU A 96 -4.92 19.65 -16.87
CA LEU A 96 -4.57 19.15 -18.20
C LEU A 96 -3.06 19.30 -18.40
N LEU A 97 -2.40 18.23 -18.89
CA LEU A 97 -1.04 18.18 -19.48
C LEU A 97 0.16 17.61 -18.68
N ALA A 98 -0.01 16.99 -17.51
CA ALA A 98 1.11 16.25 -16.84
C ALA A 98 0.74 14.84 -16.34
N LYS A 99 -0.32 14.25 -16.90
CA LYS A 99 -1.21 13.30 -16.18
C LYS A 99 -0.82 11.82 -16.10
N ARG A 100 0.31 11.34 -16.65
CA ARG A 100 0.59 9.88 -16.61
C ARG A 100 1.70 9.46 -15.65
N GLU A 101 2.83 10.17 -15.62
CA GLU A 101 3.93 9.81 -14.72
C GLU A 101 3.73 10.36 -13.30
N ALA A 102 3.07 11.50 -13.15
CA ALA A 102 2.82 12.13 -11.84
C ALA A 102 1.78 11.40 -10.98
N LEU A 103 0.86 10.64 -11.58
CA LEU A 103 -0.12 9.83 -10.84
C LEU A 103 0.54 8.59 -10.21
N LEU A 104 1.53 8.01 -10.88
CA LEU A 104 2.26 6.81 -10.44
C LEU A 104 3.21 7.09 -9.25
N HIS A 105 3.67 8.33 -9.10
CA HIS A 105 4.51 8.80 -7.99
C HIS A 105 3.81 9.81 -7.07
N SER A 106 2.48 9.88 -7.12
CA SER A 106 1.72 10.77 -6.24
C SER A 106 1.76 10.22 -4.82
N VAL A 107 2.60 10.80 -3.96
CA VAL A 107 2.53 10.56 -2.51
C VAL A 107 1.17 11.02 -2.01
N ARG A 108 0.39 10.08 -1.50
CA ARG A 108 -0.96 10.29 -0.95
C ARG A 108 -0.92 10.11 0.55
N GLY A 109 -1.79 10.81 1.27
CA GLY A 109 -1.85 10.77 2.73
C GLY A 109 -3.12 10.11 3.24
N TYR A 110 -2.97 9.03 3.99
CA TYR A 110 -4.05 8.50 4.83
C TYR A 110 -4.06 9.25 6.18
N ILE A 111 -5.23 9.68 6.64
CA ILE A 111 -5.41 10.29 7.95
C ILE A 111 -6.24 9.32 8.80
N GLY A 112 -5.67 8.92 9.93
CA GLY A 112 -6.34 8.08 10.91
C GLY A 112 -6.21 8.65 12.32
N GLY A 113 -6.90 8.01 13.27
CA GLY A 113 -6.76 8.36 14.69
C GLY A 113 -5.31 8.22 15.19
N PRO A 114 -4.94 8.88 16.29
CA PRO A 114 -3.56 8.90 16.78
C PRO A 114 -3.03 7.50 17.17
N ASN A 115 -3.92 6.60 17.61
CA ASN A 115 -3.57 5.21 17.93
C ASN A 115 -3.06 4.43 16.71
N THR A 116 -3.42 4.87 15.50
CA THR A 116 -2.90 4.29 14.26
C THR A 116 -1.40 4.51 14.12
N PHE A 117 -0.83 5.53 14.77
CA PHE A 117 0.60 5.77 14.73
C PHE A 117 1.35 4.53 15.21
N SER A 118 1.09 4.01 16.41
CA SER A 118 1.88 2.91 17.02
C SER A 118 1.88 1.60 16.23
N ILE A 119 0.86 1.34 15.40
CA ILE A 119 0.71 0.11 14.63
C ILE A 119 1.31 0.19 13.22
N ILE A 120 1.37 1.39 12.62
CA ILE A 120 1.93 1.61 11.30
C ILE A 120 3.46 1.62 11.41
N ARG A 121 4.16 1.03 10.43
CA ARG A 121 5.62 1.14 10.31
C ARG A 121 5.97 1.67 8.93
N GLU A 122 7.05 2.44 8.84
CA GLU A 122 7.58 2.86 7.54
C GLU A 122 8.07 1.62 6.77
N GLY A 123 7.81 1.59 5.46
CA GLY A 123 8.04 0.43 4.60
C GLY A 123 7.01 -0.69 4.73
N ALA A 124 6.05 -0.59 5.65
CA ALA A 124 4.96 -1.56 5.76
C ALA A 124 4.00 -1.49 4.57
N ILE A 125 3.27 -2.58 4.34
CA ILE A 125 2.19 -2.64 3.35
C ILE A 125 0.87 -2.25 4.01
N ALA A 126 0.26 -1.17 3.52
CA ALA A 126 -1.11 -0.82 3.84
C ALA A 126 -2.05 -1.66 2.98
N VAL A 127 -3.08 -2.25 3.61
CA VAL A 127 -4.23 -2.87 2.97
C VAL A 127 -5.43 -1.97 3.26
N PHE A 128 -6.02 -1.36 2.25
CA PHE A 128 -7.17 -0.49 2.44
C PHE A 128 -8.46 -1.32 2.48
N TYR A 129 -9.19 -1.21 3.59
CA TYR A 129 -10.48 -1.85 3.79
C TYR A 129 -11.60 -0.82 3.72
N GLU A 130 -12.46 -0.96 2.72
CA GLU A 130 -13.64 -0.13 2.55
C GLU A 130 -14.78 -0.66 3.43
N SER A 131 -15.13 0.10 4.45
CA SER A 131 -16.17 -0.23 5.41
C SER A 131 -17.58 -0.22 4.80
N SER A 132 -18.53 -0.94 5.39
CA SER A 132 -19.95 -0.87 5.02
C SER A 132 -20.59 0.50 5.26
N THR A 133 -19.97 1.32 6.12
CA THR A 133 -20.51 2.63 6.51
C THR A 133 -20.54 3.55 5.30
N GLY A 134 -21.72 4.11 5.02
CA GLY A 134 -21.92 5.02 3.88
C GLY A 134 -21.98 4.31 2.53
N GLY A 135 -22.34 3.02 2.49
CA GLY A 135 -22.58 2.29 1.23
C GLY A 135 -21.37 1.50 0.71
N GLY A 136 -20.27 1.47 1.46
CA GLY A 136 -19.05 0.83 0.99
C GLY A 136 -19.09 -0.70 0.93
N ARG A 137 -18.11 -1.25 0.20
CA ARG A 137 -18.07 -2.65 -0.25
C ARG A 137 -17.87 -3.70 0.83
N SER A 138 -17.54 -3.30 2.06
CA SER A 138 -17.15 -4.23 3.14
C SER A 138 -16.03 -5.17 2.69
N ALA A 139 -15.01 -4.65 2.02
CA ALA A 139 -13.97 -5.42 1.37
C ALA A 139 -12.61 -4.73 1.46
N ALA A 140 -11.53 -5.50 1.42
CA ALA A 140 -10.22 -4.95 1.09
C ALA A 140 -10.19 -4.64 -0.41
N THR A 141 -9.73 -3.45 -0.79
CA THR A 141 -9.89 -2.92 -2.16
C THR A 141 -8.59 -2.51 -2.81
N ALA A 142 -7.54 -2.26 -2.02
CA ALA A 142 -6.24 -1.86 -2.53
C ALA A 142 -5.10 -2.16 -1.55
N ILE A 143 -3.87 -2.13 -2.05
CA ILE A 143 -2.64 -2.12 -1.26
C ILE A 143 -1.72 -0.96 -1.65
N ALA A 144 -0.89 -0.50 -0.74
CA ALA A 144 0.15 0.48 -1.01
C ALA A 144 1.32 0.33 -0.03
N ARG A 145 2.45 0.94 -0.36
CA ARG A 145 3.61 1.01 0.56
C ARG A 145 3.56 2.29 1.37
N ILE A 146 3.65 2.17 2.68
CA ILE A 146 3.79 3.32 3.58
C ILE A 146 5.22 3.84 3.52
N ASN A 147 5.37 5.12 3.24
CA ASN A 147 6.65 5.81 3.17
C ASN A 147 7.01 6.48 4.48
N ARG A 148 6.05 7.22 5.03
CA ARG A 148 6.25 8.04 6.23
C ARG A 148 4.99 8.01 7.08
N ARG A 149 5.18 8.14 8.38
CA ARG A 149 4.09 8.42 9.32
C ARG A 149 4.51 9.52 10.28
N TYR A 150 3.58 10.38 10.64
CA TYR A 150 3.81 11.40 11.66
C TYR A 150 2.49 11.76 12.35
N LEU A 151 2.62 12.28 13.57
CA LEU A 151 1.50 12.90 14.27
C LEU A 151 1.39 14.35 13.84
N MET A 152 0.17 14.79 13.59
CA MET A 152 -0.14 16.17 13.17
C MET A 152 -1.33 16.65 14.00
N ASP A 153 -1.34 17.93 14.38
CA ASP A 153 -2.52 18.50 15.01
C ASP A 153 -3.71 18.55 14.03
N LYS A 154 -4.93 18.46 14.56
CA LYS A 154 -6.15 18.38 13.73
C LYS A 154 -6.34 19.60 12.83
N ALA A 155 -5.89 20.80 13.23
CA ALA A 155 -6.01 22.00 12.40
C ALA A 155 -5.09 21.92 11.17
N SER A 156 -3.81 21.61 11.37
CA SER A 156 -2.84 21.39 10.30
C SER A 156 -3.24 20.21 9.41
N ALA A 157 -3.77 19.12 9.99
CA ALA A 157 -4.27 17.98 9.23
C ALA A 157 -5.47 18.34 8.34
N SER A 158 -6.35 19.23 8.81
CA SER A 158 -7.46 19.73 8.00
C SER A 158 -6.96 20.55 6.82
N GLN A 159 -5.94 21.39 7.02
CA GLN A 159 -5.30 22.13 5.93
C GLN A 159 -4.59 21.18 4.94
N TYR A 160 -3.86 20.18 5.45
CA TYR A 160 -3.24 19.13 4.63
C TYR A 160 -4.28 18.41 3.77
N ALA A 161 -5.38 17.95 4.38
CA ALA A 161 -6.47 17.27 3.68
C ALA A 161 -7.11 18.15 2.60
N ALA A 162 -7.31 19.44 2.86
CA ALA A 162 -7.83 20.39 1.89
C ALA A 162 -6.89 20.56 0.68
N THR A 163 -5.57 20.60 0.90
CA THR A 163 -4.58 20.69 -0.21
C THR A 163 -4.45 19.41 -1.03
N LYS A 164 -4.84 18.26 -0.46
CA LYS A 164 -4.74 16.95 -1.10
C LYS A 164 -6.10 16.41 -1.59
N GLY A 165 -7.21 17.05 -1.19
CA GLY A 165 -8.59 16.66 -1.45
C GLY A 165 -8.92 15.24 -0.97
N VAL A 166 -8.64 14.98 0.31
CA VAL A 166 -8.59 13.62 0.91
C VAL A 166 -9.68 13.36 1.95
N LEU A 167 -10.11 14.39 2.71
CA LEU A 167 -11.15 14.30 3.76
C LEU A 167 -11.75 15.66 4.13
N ASP A 168 -13.03 15.68 4.53
CA ASP A 168 -13.70 16.84 5.15
C ASP A 168 -13.17 17.10 6.57
N THR A 169 -12.93 18.37 6.89
CA THR A 169 -12.48 18.85 8.21
C THR A 169 -13.29 18.27 9.37
N ARG A 170 -14.61 18.14 9.25
CA ARG A 170 -15.49 17.59 10.31
C ARG A 170 -15.16 16.14 10.62
N VAL A 171 -14.79 15.36 9.61
CA VAL A 171 -14.36 13.97 9.79
C VAL A 171 -13.07 13.92 10.58
N ILE A 172 -12.09 14.77 10.22
CA ILE A 172 -10.79 14.87 10.93
C ILE A 172 -10.98 15.33 12.37
N GLN A 173 -11.84 16.31 12.63
CA GLN A 173 -12.13 16.78 13.98
C GLN A 173 -12.78 15.69 14.86
N GLY A 174 -13.59 14.82 14.26
CA GLY A 174 -14.18 13.65 14.92
C GLY A 174 -13.23 12.48 15.14
N MET A 175 -12.02 12.48 14.56
CA MET A 175 -11.07 11.37 14.71
C MET A 175 -10.38 11.38 16.07
N GLY A 176 -10.81 10.49 16.97
CA GLY A 176 -10.24 10.35 18.31
C GLY A 176 -10.51 11.57 19.21
N VAL A 177 -10.27 11.39 20.52
CA VAL A 177 -10.55 12.42 21.53
C VAL A 177 -9.44 13.49 21.59
N GLY A 178 -8.21 13.13 21.23
CA GLY A 178 -7.04 14.01 21.33
C GLY A 178 -6.94 15.07 20.23
N PRO A 179 -6.01 16.04 20.38
CA PRO A 179 -5.80 17.12 19.41
C PRO A 179 -5.01 16.67 18.17
N GLN A 180 -4.49 15.45 18.16
CA GLN A 180 -3.61 14.93 17.11
C GLN A 180 -4.26 13.79 16.33
N VAL A 181 -3.86 13.67 15.08
CA VAL A 181 -4.16 12.56 14.16
C VAL A 181 -2.86 11.98 13.62
N CYS A 182 -2.91 10.75 13.13
CA CYS A 182 -1.79 10.14 12.43
C CYS A 182 -1.98 10.35 10.93
N VAL A 183 -1.00 11.00 10.29
CA VAL A 183 -0.88 11.05 8.83
C VAL A 183 0.10 9.97 8.40
N SER A 184 -0.30 9.17 7.41
CA SER A 184 0.50 8.11 6.81
C SER A 184 0.59 8.35 5.31
N GLU A 185 1.78 8.72 4.86
CA GLU A 185 2.06 8.90 3.44
C GLU A 185 2.37 7.57 2.80
N PHE A 186 1.80 7.31 1.62
CA PHE A 186 2.01 6.07 0.89
C PHE A 186 2.17 6.32 -0.62
N GLU A 187 2.77 5.33 -1.28
CA GLU A 187 2.99 5.26 -2.72
C GLU A 187 2.81 3.84 -3.25
N ASP A 188 3.03 3.62 -4.55
CA ASP A 188 2.88 2.32 -5.23
C ASP A 188 1.50 1.68 -4.96
N LEU A 189 0.43 2.49 -5.02
CA LEU A 189 -0.95 2.05 -4.84
C LEU A 189 -1.36 1.07 -5.95
N MET A 190 -1.84 -0.11 -5.56
CA MET A 190 -2.40 -1.11 -6.47
C MET A 190 -3.81 -1.48 -6.05
N LEU A 191 -4.77 -1.29 -6.95
CA LEU A 191 -6.14 -1.72 -6.74
C LEU A 191 -6.25 -3.24 -6.90
N PHE A 192 -7.10 -3.86 -6.08
CA PHE A 192 -7.46 -5.26 -6.27
C PHE A 192 -8.43 -5.40 -7.44
N ARG A 193 -8.08 -6.26 -8.38
CA ARG A 193 -9.01 -6.68 -9.45
C ARG A 193 -10.24 -7.36 -8.88
N LYS A 194 -10.07 -8.06 -7.76
CA LYS A 194 -11.12 -8.78 -7.04
C LYS A 194 -11.13 -8.31 -5.59
N PRO A 195 -11.89 -7.28 -5.20
CA PRO A 195 -11.96 -6.85 -3.81
C PRO A 195 -12.24 -8.04 -2.87
N VAL A 196 -11.46 -8.14 -1.78
CA VAL A 196 -11.52 -9.28 -0.86
C VAL A 196 -12.57 -8.99 0.21
N SER A 197 -13.74 -9.63 0.09
CA SER A 197 -14.88 -9.37 0.97
C SER A 197 -14.57 -9.66 2.44
N LEU A 198 -15.32 -9.04 3.35
CA LEU A 198 -15.23 -9.29 4.79
C LEU A 198 -15.42 -10.79 5.12
N ALA A 199 -16.31 -11.49 4.40
CA ALA A 199 -16.49 -12.93 4.55
C ALA A 199 -15.21 -13.71 4.21
N ALA A 200 -14.54 -13.35 3.11
CA ALA A 200 -13.26 -13.95 2.74
C ALA A 200 -12.15 -13.60 3.75
N LEU A 201 -12.08 -12.35 4.22
CA LEU A 201 -11.12 -11.91 5.24
C LEU A 201 -11.30 -12.64 6.58
N ARG A 202 -12.55 -12.93 6.97
CA ARG A 202 -12.86 -13.80 8.13
C ARG A 202 -12.43 -15.24 7.89
N GLY A 203 -12.67 -15.77 6.69
CA GLY A 203 -12.22 -17.12 6.30
C GLY A 203 -10.70 -17.30 6.35
N ILE A 204 -9.94 -16.24 6.07
CA ILE A 204 -8.47 -16.20 6.19
C ILE A 204 -8.02 -16.07 7.66
N GLY A 205 -8.92 -15.75 8.60
CA GLY A 205 -8.57 -15.47 10.00
C GLY A 205 -8.02 -14.05 10.22
N CYS A 206 -8.09 -13.18 9.22
CA CYS A 206 -7.59 -11.81 9.28
C CYS A 206 -8.54 -10.85 10.02
N ALA A 207 -9.85 -11.09 9.91
CA ALA A 207 -10.90 -10.29 10.54
C ALA A 207 -11.52 -11.02 11.73
N ASP A 208 -11.74 -10.30 12.83
CA ASP A 208 -12.50 -10.76 13.99
C ASP A 208 -13.85 -10.00 14.12
N GLY A 209 -14.51 -10.12 15.27
CA GLY A 209 -15.79 -9.48 15.56
C GLY A 209 -15.78 -7.94 15.42
N ALA A 210 -14.61 -7.30 15.51
CA ALA A 210 -14.48 -5.85 15.35
C ALA A 210 -14.42 -5.38 13.88
N ASN A 211 -14.38 -6.30 12.91
CA ASN A 211 -14.55 -6.04 11.46
C ASN A 211 -13.80 -4.81 10.91
N PHE A 212 -12.58 -4.58 11.37
CA PHE A 212 -11.75 -3.44 10.99
C PHE A 212 -12.37 -2.06 11.25
N VAL A 213 -13.12 -1.88 12.34
CA VAL A 213 -13.57 -0.54 12.77
C VAL A 213 -12.39 0.42 12.99
N THR A 214 -11.24 -0.11 13.42
CA THR A 214 -9.98 0.63 13.56
C THR A 214 -8.86 -0.04 12.78
N ALA A 215 -7.81 0.72 12.49
CA ALA A 215 -6.61 0.19 11.86
C ALA A 215 -5.98 -0.94 12.70
N ARG A 216 -5.41 -1.94 12.02
CA ARG A 216 -4.95 -3.18 12.66
C ARG A 216 -3.73 -3.75 11.97
N ALA A 217 -2.70 -4.12 12.75
CA ALA A 217 -1.57 -4.89 12.23
C ALA A 217 -2.00 -6.33 11.88
N ILE A 218 -1.52 -6.85 10.76
CA ILE A 218 -1.78 -8.22 10.30
C ILE A 218 -0.47 -8.97 10.09
N SER A 219 -0.52 -10.30 10.15
CA SER A 219 0.64 -11.14 9.83
C SER A 219 0.96 -11.09 8.34
N THR A 220 2.19 -11.46 7.98
CA THR A 220 2.57 -11.57 6.58
C THR A 220 1.79 -12.69 5.87
N ASP A 221 1.41 -13.76 6.56
CA ASP A 221 0.57 -14.82 5.98
C ASP A 221 -0.83 -14.29 5.60
N HIS A 222 -1.44 -13.46 6.45
CA HIS A 222 -2.70 -12.80 6.11
C HIS A 222 -2.54 -11.88 4.90
N LEU A 223 -1.47 -11.09 4.85
CA LEU A 223 -1.18 -10.22 3.72
C LEU A 223 -1.02 -11.01 2.41
N LEU A 224 -0.26 -12.10 2.42
CA LEU A 224 -0.07 -12.97 1.25
C LEU A 224 -1.39 -13.59 0.78
N ALA A 225 -2.22 -14.06 1.71
CA ALA A 225 -3.55 -14.59 1.39
C ALA A 225 -4.47 -13.53 0.78
N ILE A 226 -4.45 -12.29 1.30
CA ILE A 226 -5.21 -11.16 0.76
C ILE A 226 -4.72 -10.80 -0.64
N VAL A 227 -3.40 -10.69 -0.86
CA VAL A 227 -2.81 -10.37 -2.16
C VAL A 227 -3.15 -11.44 -3.19
N LYS A 228 -3.12 -12.72 -2.80
CA LYS A 228 -3.50 -13.84 -3.66
C LYS A 228 -4.98 -13.79 -4.05
N ALA A 229 -5.87 -13.53 -3.09
CA ALA A 229 -7.30 -13.42 -3.35
C ALA A 229 -7.68 -12.16 -4.14
N GLY A 230 -6.97 -11.05 -3.86
CA GLY A 230 -7.25 -9.72 -4.40
C GLY A 230 -6.71 -9.47 -5.80
N GLU A 231 -5.66 -10.20 -6.19
CA GLU A 231 -4.96 -10.05 -7.46
C GLU A 231 -4.60 -8.58 -7.76
N PRO A 232 -3.78 -7.92 -6.91
CA PRO A 232 -3.43 -6.52 -7.10
C PRO A 232 -2.70 -6.34 -8.42
N ASN A 233 -3.16 -5.36 -9.17
CA ASN A 233 -2.55 -4.97 -10.43
C ASN A 233 -2.62 -3.46 -10.56
N ASP A 234 -1.66 -2.90 -11.29
CA ASP A 234 -1.80 -1.54 -11.77
C ASP A 234 -2.93 -1.52 -12.82
N SER A 235 -4.13 -1.20 -12.35
CA SER A 235 -5.33 -1.14 -13.17
C SER A 235 -5.48 0.28 -13.70
N LEU A 236 -4.67 0.63 -14.71
CA LEU A 236 -4.91 1.76 -15.60
C LEU A 236 -4.59 1.38 -17.05
#